data_AF-A0A3B8LSE3-F1
#
_entry.id   AF-A0A3B8LSE3-F1
#
_cell.length_a   1.000
_cell.length_b   1.000
_cell.length_c   1.000
_cell.angle_alpha   90.00
_cell.angle_beta   90.00
_cell.angle_gamma   90.00
#
_symmetry.space_group_name_H-M   'P 1'
#
loop_
_entity.id
_entity.type
_entity.pdbx_description
1 polymer ?
#
loop_
_entity_poly.entity_id
_entity_poly.type
_entity_poly.pdbx_seq_one_letter_code
_entity_poly.pdbx_strand_id
1 'polypeptide(L)' 'LVDGRLEGRVTSARYSPVVGATVGLAWVPAESAENGQQITIQLDGQLVHAVVQREPFYDPEGARLKS' A
#
# COMPACT_ATOMS: atom_id res chain seq x y z
N LEU A 1 -9.21 2.09 -6.89
CA LEU A 1 -10.42 2.91 -6.71
C LEU A 1 -10.17 3.91 -5.60
N VAL A 2 -10.21 5.18 -5.98
CA VAL A 2 -10.32 6.34 -5.08
C VAL A 2 -11.73 6.88 -5.34
N ASP A 3 -12.55 7.00 -4.30
CA ASP A 3 -13.95 7.43 -4.42
C ASP A 3 -14.76 6.69 -5.52
N GLY A 4 -14.49 5.39 -5.68
CA GLY A 4 -15.15 4.53 -6.67
C GLY A 4 -14.63 4.66 -8.11
N ARG A 5 -13.62 5.50 -8.37
CA ARG A 5 -13.01 5.70 -9.69
C ARG A 5 -11.64 5.05 -9.81
N LEU A 6 -11.31 4.50 -10.98
CA LEU A 6 -10.01 3.88 -11.22
C LEU A 6 -8.95 4.96 -11.50
N GLU A 7 -8.33 5.47 -10.43
CA GLU A 7 -7.40 6.61 -10.52
C GLU A 7 -5.94 6.24 -10.23
N GLY A 8 -5.63 4.93 -10.21
CA GLY A 8 -4.31 4.45 -9.84
C GLY A 8 -4.05 3.01 -10.28
N ARG A 9 -2.82 2.54 -10.06
CA ARG A 9 -2.38 1.19 -10.44
C ARG A 9 -1.38 0.63 -9.45
N VAL A 10 -1.62 -0.60 -8.99
CA VAL A 10 -0.65 -1.41 -8.26
C VAL A 10 0.46 -1.87 -9.22
N THR A 11 1.71 -1.64 -8.85
CA THR A 11 2.89 -1.99 -9.66
C THR A 11 3.57 -3.25 -9.14
N SER A 12 3.60 -3.44 -7.82
CA SER A 12 4.15 -4.62 -7.18
C SER A 12 3.35 -4.97 -5.94
N ALA A 13 3.27 -6.25 -5.60
CA ALA A 13 2.64 -6.73 -4.38
C ALA A 13 3.28 -8.06 -3.93
N ARG A 14 3.47 -8.21 -2.62
CA ARG A 14 3.99 -9.43 -1.98
C ARG A 14 3.37 -9.60 -0.60
N TYR A 15 3.18 -10.85 -0.20
CA TYR A 15 2.87 -11.16 1.19
C TYR A 15 4.12 -10.95 2.05
N SER A 16 3.97 -10.25 3.16
CA SER A 16 5.02 -10.04 4.16
C SER A 16 4.69 -10.83 5.43
N PRO A 17 5.42 -11.91 5.73
CA PRO A 17 5.22 -12.67 6.96
C PRO A 17 5.48 -11.86 8.22
N VAL A 18 6.30 -10.80 8.14
CA VAL A 18 6.66 -9.98 9.30
C VAL A 18 5.46 -9.18 9.82
N VAL A 19 4.59 -8.70 8.92
CA VAL A 19 3.39 -7.94 9.28
C VAL A 19 2.10 -8.75 9.11
N GLY A 20 2.20 -10.00 8.66
CA GLY A 20 1.05 -10.88 8.45
C GLY A 20 0.10 -10.43 7.34
N ALA A 21 0.53 -9.54 6.44
CA ALA A 21 -0.32 -8.91 5.45
C ALA A 21 0.37 -8.76 4.08
N THR A 22 -0.44 -8.56 3.03
CA THR A 22 0.06 -8.20 1.70
C THR A 22 0.46 -6.73 1.67
N VAL A 23 1.68 -6.46 1.23
CA VAL A 23 2.22 -5.12 1.01
C VAL A 23 2.47 -4.91 -0.47
N GLY A 24 2.33 -3.69 -0.96
CA GLY A 24 2.54 -3.39 -2.37
C GLY A 24 2.84 -1.92 -2.63
N LEU A 25 3.28 -1.64 -3.85
CA LEU A 25 3.47 -0.30 -4.37
C LEU A 25 2.35 0.02 -5.34
N ALA A 26 1.86 1.25 -5.29
CA ALA A 26 0.83 1.73 -6.19
C ALA A 26 1.05 3.21 -6.52
N TRP A 27 0.75 3.56 -7.77
CA TRP A 27 0.51 4.95 -8.16
C TRP A 27 -0.94 5.29 -7.83
N VAL A 28 -1.14 6.39 -7.11
CA VAL A 28 -2.45 6.94 -6.75
C VAL A 28 -2.39 8.48 -6.89
N PRO A 29 -3.54 9.17 -6.99
CA PRO A 29 -3.58 10.63 -6.92
C PRO A 29 -2.96 11.14 -5.62
N ALA A 30 -2.35 12.32 -5.66
CA ALA A 30 -1.59 12.86 -4.54
C ALA A 30 -2.45 13.05 -3.29
N GLU A 31 -3.70 13.48 -3.48
CA GLU A 31 -4.74 13.62 -2.46
C GLU A 31 -5.09 12.31 -1.74
N SER A 32 -4.79 11.16 -2.37
CA SER A 32 -5.00 9.82 -1.81
C SER A 32 -3.72 9.16 -1.31
N ALA A 33 -2.58 9.84 -1.41
CA ALA A 33 -1.26 9.31 -1.03
C ALA A 33 -0.87 9.66 0.41
N GLU A 34 -1.83 10.05 1.25
CA GLU A 34 -1.62 10.38 2.67
C GLU A 34 -1.50 9.11 3.53
N ASN A 35 -0.67 9.16 4.58
CA ASN A 35 -0.53 8.05 5.52
C ASN A 35 -1.87 7.74 6.21
N GLY A 36 -2.25 6.47 6.25
CA GLY A 36 -3.50 6.03 6.87
C GLY A 36 -4.73 6.16 5.97
N GLN A 37 -4.61 6.76 4.78
CA GLN A 37 -5.73 6.87 3.85
C GLN A 37 -6.16 5.48 3.36
N GLN A 38 -7.47 5.21 3.37
CA GLN A 38 -8.02 3.97 2.84
C GLN A 38 -8.25 4.08 1.34
N ILE A 39 -7.73 3.13 0.59
CA ILE A 39 -7.98 2.96 -0.84
C ILE A 39 -8.59 1.59 -1.11
N THR A 40 -9.29 1.46 -2.23
CA THR A 40 -9.86 0.18 -2.64
C THR A 40 -9.17 -0.32 -3.90
N ILE A 41 -8.65 -1.53 -3.91
CA ILE A 41 -7.96 -2.14 -5.04
C ILE A 41 -8.91 -3.15 -5.68
N GLN A 42 -8.99 -3.17 -7.01
CA GLN A 42 -9.70 -4.22 -7.73
C GLN A 42 -8.72 -5.34 -8.06
N LEU A 43 -9.04 -6.56 -7.63
CA LEU A 43 -8.25 -7.77 -7.85
C LEU A 43 -9.20 -8.87 -8.30
N ASP A 44 -9.03 -9.36 -9.54
CA ASP A 44 -9.84 -10.43 -10.13
C ASP A 44 -11.37 -10.20 -9.99
N GLY A 45 -11.80 -8.96 -10.18
CA GLY A 45 -13.20 -8.55 -10.05
C GLY A 45 -13.68 -8.32 -8.61
N GLN A 46 -12.87 -8.65 -7.61
CA GLN A 46 -13.14 -8.35 -6.20
C GLN A 46 -12.57 -7.01 -5.79
N LEU A 47 -13.23 -6.35 -4.83
CA LEU A 47 -12.74 -5.14 -4.20
C LEU A 47 -12.08 -5.50 -2.87
N VAL A 48 -10.82 -5.13 -2.71
CA VAL A 48 -10.05 -5.30 -1.47
C VAL A 48 -9.65 -3.94 -0.92
N HIS A 49 -9.67 -3.79 0.40
CA HIS A 49 -9.26 -2.56 1.05
C HIS A 49 -7.76 -2.59 1.34
N ALA A 50 -7.10 -1.45 1.14
CA ALA A 50 -5.72 -1.24 1.52
C ALA A 50 -5.57 0.12 2.20
N VAL A 51 -4.56 0.23 3.05
CA VAL A 51 -4.22 1.46 3.75
C VAL A 51 -2.89 1.96 3.20
N VAL A 52 -2.85 3.24 2.85
CA VAL A 52 -1.63 3.88 2.35
C VAL A 52 -0.63 4.04 3.48
N GLN A 53 0.60 3.58 3.21
CA GLN A 53 1.76 3.68 4.08
C GLN A 53 2.94 4.21 3.27
N ARG A 54 3.39 5.43 3.61
CA ARG A 54 4.56 6.13 3.09
C ARG A 54 5.81 5.83 3.90
N GLU A 55 5.61 5.47 5.16
CA GLU A 55 6.69 5.12 6.07
C GLU A 55 7.06 3.64 5.91
N PRO A 56 8.33 3.28 6.16
CA PRO A 56 8.73 1.88 6.14
C PRO A 56 7.95 1.08 7.18
N PHE A 57 7.21 0.06 6.73
CA PHE A 57 6.50 -0.85 7.62
C PHE A 57 7.43 -1.83 8.37
N TYR A 58 8.69 -1.92 7.93
CA TYR A 58 9.71 -2.80 8.49
C TYR A 58 10.99 -2.00 8.75
N ASP A 59 11.52 -2.16 9.96
CA ASP A 59 12.69 -1.42 10.45
C ASP A 59 12.61 0.10 10.20
N PRO A 60 11.63 0.82 10.80
CA PRO A 60 11.42 2.25 10.55
C PRO A 60 12.66 3.12 10.86
N GLU A 61 13.46 2.70 11.85
CA GLU A 61 14.68 3.41 12.27
C GLU A 61 15.93 3.05 11.42
N GLY A 62 15.79 2.06 10.53
CA GLY A 62 16.89 1.54 9.72
C GLY A 62 18.00 0.90 10.56
N ALA A 63 17.68 0.44 11.78
CA ALA A 63 18.67 -0.07 12.73
C ALA A 63 19.30 -1.39 12.24
N ARG A 64 18.60 -2.15 11.40
CA ARG A 64 19.08 -3.43 10.86
C ARG A 64 19.96 -3.28 9.63
N LEU A 65 19.89 -2.13 8.93
CA LEU A 65 20.67 -1.86 7.72
C LEU A 65 22.01 -1.18 8.00
N LYS A 66 22.15 -0.51 9.15
CA LYS A 66 23.38 0.20 9.54
C LYS A 66 24.41 -0.79 10.10
N SER A 67 25.28 -1.32 9.24
CA SER A 67 26.54 -2.00 9.59
C SER A 67 27.68 -1.42 8.80
#